data_AF-V4KSC1-F1
#
_entry.id   AF-V4KSC1-F1
#
_cell.length_a   1.000
_cell.length_b   1.000
_cell.length_c   1.000
_cell.angle_alpha   90.00
_cell.angle_beta   90.00
_cell.angle_gamma   90.00
#
_symmetry.space_group_name_H-M   'P 1'
#
loop_
_entity.id
_entity.type
_entity.pdbx_description
1 polymer ?
#
loop_
_entity_poly.entity_id
_entity_poly.type
_entity_poly.pdbx_seq_one_letter_code
_entity_poly.pdbx_strand_id
1 'polypeptide(L)'
;MSEKMGPIGGIKGKTFDDGADHDGVAKIYVAPGGRGIENIKFDYVKNGKIKEGSLHGVKARGFTSTIVISHPDEYLISVEGWFDSSNVIQGIQFKTNRNISDIFGYEFDGDGTQFSLQVKDKKIIGFHGLVDSHLNSLGTYFTPISSSSSSSSSSSPPLKKLEAQGGNGREKFDDGTFDHVRKVSVGQGDSGVAYIKFEYEKDGKREAHEHGKKTLLGTEEFEVDQDDYITSMKGYYEKLFGSETEIITTLIFKTFKGITSQPFGMPSGDMFLLEGGKITGFHGSSSDVLHSIGAYISHSASPKMLRGNWIQ
;
A
#
# COMPACT_ATOMS: atom_id res chain seq x y z
N MET A 1 28.97 -5.91 4.45
CA MET A 1 29.07 -6.56 3.14
C MET A 1 27.71 -7.12 2.77
N SER A 2 27.27 -6.89 1.54
CA SER A 2 26.03 -7.46 1.00
C SER A 2 26.22 -8.94 0.64
N GLU A 3 25.20 -9.76 0.86
CA GLU A 3 25.18 -11.18 0.49
C GLU A 3 24.32 -11.38 -0.77
N LYS A 4 24.78 -12.21 -1.71
CA LYS A 4 24.05 -12.53 -2.96
C LYS A 4 23.47 -13.93 -2.86
N MET A 5 22.18 -14.10 -3.12
CA MET A 5 21.49 -15.40 -3.16
C MET A 5 20.82 -15.61 -4.53
N GLY A 6 20.80 -16.86 -5.00
CA GLY A 6 20.21 -17.22 -6.29
C GLY A 6 21.10 -16.85 -7.49
N PRO A 7 20.52 -16.70 -8.71
CA PRO A 7 19.08 -16.74 -8.97
C PRO A 7 18.50 -18.16 -8.93
N ILE A 8 17.23 -18.29 -8.57
CA ILE A 8 16.48 -19.54 -8.58
C ILE A 8 15.40 -19.45 -9.68
N GLY A 9 15.25 -20.53 -10.44
CA GLY A 9 14.35 -20.61 -11.60
C GLY A 9 15.07 -21.15 -12.83
N GLY A 10 14.64 -20.67 -13.99
CA GLY A 10 15.21 -21.02 -15.28
C GLY A 10 16.65 -20.55 -15.50
N ILE A 11 17.40 -21.38 -16.24
CA ILE A 11 18.81 -21.14 -16.62
C ILE A 11 18.97 -20.44 -17.98
N LYS A 12 17.88 -20.09 -18.65
CA LYS A 12 17.87 -19.44 -19.97
C LYS A 12 17.40 -17.99 -19.86
N GLY A 13 17.84 -17.15 -20.79
CA GLY A 13 17.47 -15.74 -20.88
C GLY A 13 18.69 -14.82 -20.79
N LYS A 14 18.44 -13.51 -20.96
CA LYS A 14 19.44 -12.46 -20.76
C LYS A 14 19.56 -12.16 -19.27
N THR A 15 20.80 -12.09 -18.78
CA THR A 15 21.07 -11.70 -17.39
C THR A 15 20.74 -10.24 -17.15
N PHE A 16 20.13 -9.96 -16.00
CA PHE A 16 20.02 -8.63 -15.42
C PHE A 16 20.59 -8.64 -13.99
N ASP A 17 21.16 -7.51 -13.57
CA ASP A 17 21.71 -7.33 -12.25
C ASP A 17 21.60 -5.85 -11.88
N ASP A 18 20.69 -5.53 -10.96
CA ASP A 18 20.49 -4.15 -10.49
C ASP A 18 21.53 -3.73 -9.43
N GLY A 19 22.43 -4.65 -9.05
CA GLY A 19 23.48 -4.43 -8.08
C GLY A 19 22.99 -4.42 -6.62
N ALA A 20 23.96 -4.27 -5.71
CA ALA A 20 23.77 -4.30 -4.26
C ALA A 20 24.02 -2.94 -3.58
N ASP A 21 24.26 -1.88 -4.35
CA ASP A 21 24.62 -0.56 -3.83
C ASP A 21 23.38 0.34 -3.66
N HIS A 22 22.44 -0.17 -2.84
CA HIS A 22 21.16 0.45 -2.51
C HIS A 22 20.87 0.30 -1.00
N ASP A 23 20.15 1.25 -0.43
CA ASP A 23 19.72 1.23 0.97
C ASP A 23 18.52 0.29 1.21
N GLY A 24 17.78 -0.04 0.15
CA GLY A 24 16.56 -0.85 0.17
C GLY A 24 15.75 -0.73 -1.12
N VAL A 25 14.65 -1.47 -1.18
CA VAL A 25 13.66 -1.43 -2.27
C VAL A 25 12.55 -0.46 -1.88
N ALA A 26 12.18 0.44 -2.78
CA ALA A 26 11.14 1.45 -2.58
C ALA A 26 9.80 1.04 -3.21
N LYS A 27 9.86 0.45 -4.40
CA LYS A 27 8.65 0.05 -5.14
C LYS A 27 8.93 -1.13 -6.05
N ILE A 28 7.97 -2.03 -6.16
CA ILE A 28 8.03 -3.21 -7.02
C ILE A 28 6.88 -3.12 -8.02
N TYR A 29 7.16 -3.41 -9.28
CA TYR A 29 6.20 -3.46 -10.37
C TYR A 29 6.22 -4.87 -10.94
N VAL A 30 5.07 -5.53 -11.01
CA VAL A 30 4.95 -6.90 -11.52
C VAL A 30 3.83 -6.92 -12.57
N ALA A 31 4.15 -7.42 -13.76
CA ALA A 31 3.16 -7.61 -14.81
C ALA A 31 3.02 -9.10 -15.13
N PRO A 32 1.96 -9.77 -14.63
CA PRO A 32 1.63 -11.12 -15.04
C PRO A 32 1.05 -11.15 -16.46
N GLY A 33 1.30 -12.23 -17.18
CA GLY A 33 0.76 -12.50 -18.50
C GLY A 33 0.40 -13.97 -18.69
N GLY A 34 0.04 -14.34 -19.92
CA GLY A 34 -0.61 -15.63 -20.21
C GLY A 34 0.25 -16.88 -20.01
N ARG A 35 1.55 -16.74 -19.71
CA ARG A 35 2.49 -17.85 -19.48
C ARG A 35 3.45 -17.60 -18.31
N GLY A 36 3.07 -16.70 -17.40
CA GLY A 36 3.82 -16.35 -16.19
C GLY A 36 4.08 -14.87 -16.08
N ILE A 37 5.12 -14.48 -15.34
CA ILE A 37 5.48 -13.08 -15.15
C ILE A 37 6.21 -12.55 -16.39
N GLU A 38 5.61 -11.60 -17.13
CA GLU A 38 6.17 -11.04 -18.38
C GLU A 38 7.30 -10.04 -18.11
N ASN A 39 7.12 -9.17 -17.11
CA ASN A 39 8.15 -8.23 -16.69
C ASN A 39 8.07 -7.87 -15.20
N ILE A 40 9.21 -7.39 -14.71
CA ILE A 40 9.38 -6.89 -13.36
C ILE A 40 10.27 -5.63 -13.37
N LYS A 41 9.98 -4.68 -12.49
CA LYS A 41 10.82 -3.49 -12.25
C LYS A 41 10.89 -3.22 -10.75
N PHE A 42 12.02 -2.68 -10.30
CA PHE A 42 12.25 -2.30 -8.92
C PHE A 42 12.76 -0.87 -8.86
N ASP A 43 12.12 0.00 -8.09
CA ASP A 43 12.69 1.28 -7.70
C ASP A 43 13.40 1.11 -6.36
N TYR A 44 14.56 1.72 -6.23
CA TYR A 44 15.45 1.55 -5.08
C TYR A 44 15.61 2.84 -4.28
N VAL A 45 15.90 2.72 -2.99
CA VAL A 45 16.34 3.86 -2.17
C VAL A 45 17.85 3.91 -2.18
N LYS A 46 18.42 5.09 -2.45
CA LYS A 46 19.85 5.34 -2.34
C LYS A 46 20.11 6.73 -1.79
N ASN A 47 20.85 6.81 -0.69
CA ASN A 47 21.08 8.03 0.07
C ASN A 47 19.76 8.75 0.41
N GLY A 48 18.75 7.99 0.81
CA GLY A 48 17.42 8.49 1.15
C GLY A 48 16.57 8.99 -0.04
N LYS A 49 17.03 8.83 -1.28
CA LYS A 49 16.28 9.22 -2.49
C LYS A 49 15.83 8.00 -3.28
N ILE A 50 14.62 8.05 -3.81
CA ILE A 50 14.11 7.02 -4.72
C ILE A 50 14.81 7.17 -6.08
N LYS A 51 15.28 6.05 -6.60
CA LYS A 51 15.89 5.89 -7.93
C LYS A 51 15.07 4.88 -8.70
N GLU A 52 14.59 5.31 -9.86
CA GLU A 52 13.88 4.39 -10.75
C GLU A 52 14.83 3.32 -11.29
N GLY A 53 14.40 2.06 -11.26
CA GLY A 53 15.15 0.96 -11.86
C GLY A 53 14.78 0.68 -13.31
N SER A 54 15.50 -0.28 -13.89
CA SER A 54 15.23 -0.76 -15.24
C SER A 54 14.07 -1.75 -15.25
N LEU A 55 13.30 -1.76 -16.33
CA LEU A 55 12.31 -2.80 -16.59
C LEU A 55 13.01 -4.04 -17.16
N HIS A 56 12.75 -5.19 -16.53
CA HIS A 56 13.31 -6.48 -16.93
C HIS A 56 12.21 -7.32 -17.58
N GLY A 57 12.40 -7.69 -18.85
CA GLY A 57 11.43 -8.46 -19.65
C GLY A 57 10.81 -7.64 -20.76
N VAL A 58 9.73 -8.14 -21.33
CA VAL A 58 9.01 -7.44 -22.39
C VAL A 58 7.95 -6.54 -21.78
N LYS A 59 7.82 -5.32 -22.30
CA LYS A 59 6.78 -4.39 -21.85
C LYS A 59 5.41 -5.04 -22.05
N ALA A 60 4.76 -5.40 -20.95
CA ALA A 60 3.46 -6.06 -20.98
C ALA A 60 2.43 -5.17 -21.67
N ARG A 61 1.48 -5.79 -22.36
CA ARG A 61 0.31 -5.08 -22.92
C ARG A 61 -0.80 -4.90 -21.85
N GLY A 62 -0.67 -5.56 -20.70
CA GLY A 62 -1.66 -5.62 -19.63
C GLY A 62 -1.33 -4.81 -18.37
N PHE A 63 -2.09 -5.05 -17.31
CA PHE A 63 -2.00 -4.33 -16.02
C PHE A 63 -0.67 -4.62 -15.30
N THR A 64 -0.06 -3.56 -14.75
CA THR A 64 1.11 -3.66 -13.89
C THR A 64 0.67 -3.45 -12.44
N SER A 65 0.78 -4.48 -11.62
CA SER A 65 0.55 -4.37 -10.17
C SER A 65 1.75 -3.73 -9.50
N THR A 66 1.51 -2.95 -8.45
CA THR A 66 2.59 -2.27 -7.73
C THR A 66 2.56 -2.51 -6.23
N ILE A 67 3.74 -2.61 -5.64
CA ILE A 67 3.93 -2.73 -4.19
C ILE A 67 4.81 -1.56 -3.77
N VAL A 68 4.31 -0.67 -2.91
CA VAL A 68 5.09 0.43 -2.35
C VAL A 68 5.63 0.00 -0.98
N ILE A 69 6.94 0.13 -0.79
CA ILE A 69 7.63 -0.24 0.45
C ILE A 69 8.08 1.04 1.14
N SER A 70 7.53 1.29 2.33
CA SER A 70 7.79 2.53 3.09
C SER A 70 9.14 2.48 3.83
N HIS A 71 10.24 2.68 3.11
CA HIS A 71 11.59 2.77 3.66
C HIS A 71 11.77 3.99 4.60
N PRO A 72 12.55 3.92 5.70
CA PRO A 72 13.39 2.78 6.11
C PRO A 72 12.67 1.74 6.98
N ASP A 73 11.48 2.05 7.49
CA ASP A 73 10.84 1.22 8.52
C ASP A 73 10.16 -0.03 7.96
N GLU A 74 9.76 0.02 6.69
CA GLU A 74 9.37 -1.14 5.91
C GLU A 74 10.50 -1.54 4.97
N TYR A 75 10.81 -2.82 4.94
CA TYR A 75 11.83 -3.38 4.08
C TYR A 75 11.45 -4.80 3.67
N LEU A 76 11.87 -5.16 2.47
CA LEU A 76 11.62 -6.49 1.93
C LEU A 76 12.48 -7.53 2.66
N ILE A 77 11.85 -8.61 3.11
CA ILE A 77 12.53 -9.68 3.86
C ILE A 77 12.61 -10.98 3.06
N SER A 78 11.61 -11.27 2.24
CA SER A 78 11.63 -12.44 1.38
C SER A 78 10.85 -12.24 0.10
N VAL A 79 11.20 -13.05 -0.88
CA VAL A 79 10.41 -13.28 -2.08
C VAL A 79 10.17 -14.76 -2.19
N GLU A 80 8.92 -15.13 -2.37
CA GLU A 80 8.47 -16.49 -2.59
C GLU A 80 7.86 -16.58 -3.99
N GLY A 81 8.03 -17.71 -4.64
CA GLY A 81 7.48 -17.89 -5.97
C GLY A 81 7.60 -19.32 -6.43
N TRP A 82 7.20 -19.56 -7.66
CA TRP A 82 7.34 -20.85 -8.29
C TRP A 82 7.51 -20.72 -9.79
N PHE A 83 8.16 -21.71 -10.39
CA PHE A 83 8.35 -21.80 -11.83
C PHE A 83 7.97 -23.19 -12.32
N ASP A 84 7.46 -23.25 -13.54
CA ASP A 84 6.99 -24.46 -14.18
C ASP A 84 8.11 -25.16 -14.98
N SER A 85 7.77 -26.27 -15.64
CA SER A 85 8.70 -27.00 -16.52
C SER A 85 9.20 -26.17 -17.71
N SER A 86 8.48 -25.11 -18.09
CA SER A 86 8.92 -24.12 -19.08
C SER A 86 10.04 -23.21 -18.59
N ASN A 87 10.44 -23.33 -17.31
CA ASN A 87 11.48 -22.52 -16.68
C ASN A 87 11.14 -21.02 -16.64
N VAL A 88 9.84 -20.71 -16.47
CA VAL A 88 9.31 -19.36 -16.32
C VAL A 88 8.67 -19.23 -14.94
N ILE A 89 8.95 -18.13 -14.25
CA ILE A 89 8.28 -17.81 -12.98
C ILE A 89 6.80 -17.56 -13.26
N GLN A 90 5.95 -18.39 -12.68
CA GLN A 90 4.50 -18.37 -12.89
C GLN A 90 3.79 -17.50 -11.86
N GLY A 91 4.19 -17.63 -10.59
CA GLY A 91 3.63 -16.88 -9.47
C GLY A 91 4.72 -16.34 -8.56
N ILE A 92 4.52 -15.14 -8.04
CA ILE A 92 5.46 -14.47 -7.13
C ILE A 92 4.74 -13.68 -6.05
N GLN A 93 5.27 -13.73 -4.83
CA GLN A 93 4.76 -13.04 -3.66
C GLN A 93 5.92 -12.39 -2.91
N PHE A 94 5.69 -11.17 -2.44
CA PHE A 94 6.68 -10.36 -1.74
C PHE A 94 6.27 -10.21 -0.29
N LYS A 95 7.24 -10.39 0.60
CA LYS A 95 7.04 -10.22 2.03
C LYS A 95 7.97 -9.16 2.57
N THR A 96 7.40 -8.19 3.25
CA THR A 96 8.13 -7.20 4.03
C THR A 96 8.14 -7.58 5.50
N ASN A 97 8.87 -6.84 6.32
CA ASN A 97 8.77 -6.95 7.77
C ASN A 97 7.40 -6.55 8.34
N ARG A 98 6.48 -6.04 7.50
CA ARG A 98 5.16 -5.53 7.91
C ARG A 98 3.98 -6.24 7.23
N ASN A 99 4.14 -6.66 5.98
CA ASN A 99 3.03 -7.21 5.21
C ASN A 99 3.49 -8.33 4.26
N ILE A 100 2.53 -9.10 3.76
CA ILE A 100 2.68 -10.05 2.67
C ILE A 100 1.78 -9.55 1.54
N SER A 101 2.31 -9.43 0.33
CA SER A 101 1.52 -9.02 -0.82
C SER A 101 0.51 -10.11 -1.24
N ASP A 102 -0.44 -9.76 -2.11
CA ASP A 102 -1.13 -10.77 -2.90
C ASP A 102 -0.13 -11.57 -3.77
N ILE A 103 -0.55 -12.73 -4.26
CA ILE A 103 0.20 -13.49 -5.25
C ILE A 103 -0.01 -12.81 -6.61
N PHE A 104 1.09 -12.48 -7.28
CA PHE A 104 1.06 -11.99 -8.66
C PHE A 104 1.31 -13.15 -9.62
N GLY A 105 0.51 -13.25 -10.68
CA GLY A 105 0.58 -14.36 -11.63
C GLY A 105 -0.35 -15.50 -11.23
N TYR A 106 0.12 -16.73 -11.41
CA TYR A 106 -0.65 -17.94 -11.13
C TYR A 106 -0.42 -18.45 -9.71
N GLU A 107 -1.50 -18.87 -9.05
CA GLU A 107 -1.39 -19.64 -7.82
C GLU A 107 -0.74 -21.00 -8.10
N PHE A 108 0.00 -21.53 -7.13
CA PHE A 108 0.66 -22.82 -7.29
C PHE A 108 -0.38 -23.95 -7.29
N ASP A 109 -0.45 -24.69 -8.40
CA ASP A 109 -1.40 -25.78 -8.62
C ASP A 109 -0.83 -27.18 -8.31
N GLY A 110 0.44 -27.25 -7.91
CA GLY A 110 1.17 -28.48 -7.63
C GLY A 110 2.12 -28.93 -8.74
N ASP A 111 2.05 -28.33 -9.94
CA ASP A 111 2.92 -28.65 -11.07
C ASP A 111 4.02 -27.58 -11.28
N GLY A 112 5.15 -27.78 -10.61
CA GLY A 112 6.30 -26.87 -10.71
C GLY A 112 7.22 -26.96 -9.51
N THR A 113 8.16 -26.00 -9.42
CA THR A 113 9.09 -25.90 -8.29
C THR A 113 8.90 -24.57 -7.57
N GLN A 114 8.51 -24.63 -6.30
CA GLN A 114 8.47 -23.46 -5.43
C GLN A 114 9.88 -23.08 -4.95
N PHE A 115 10.11 -21.79 -4.73
CA PHE A 115 11.34 -21.26 -4.18
C PHE A 115 11.07 -20.16 -3.17
N SER A 116 12.04 -19.95 -2.29
CA SER A 116 12.06 -18.83 -1.35
C SER A 116 13.46 -18.22 -1.32
N LEU A 117 13.51 -16.89 -1.44
CA LEU A 117 14.72 -16.08 -1.30
C LEU A 117 14.61 -15.30 0.00
N GLN A 118 15.25 -15.82 1.05
CA GLN A 118 15.24 -15.21 2.38
C GLN A 118 16.56 -15.53 3.10
N VAL A 119 17.11 -14.55 3.80
CA VAL A 119 18.23 -14.74 4.73
C VAL A 119 17.84 -14.19 6.09
N LYS A 120 18.06 -14.99 7.15
CA LYS A 120 17.74 -14.61 8.53
C LYS A 120 18.46 -13.31 8.91
N ASP A 121 17.75 -12.42 9.60
CA ASP A 121 18.25 -11.14 10.12
C ASP A 121 18.79 -10.17 9.04
N LYS A 122 18.39 -10.37 7.78
CA LYS A 122 18.76 -9.52 6.64
C LYS A 122 17.54 -9.04 5.88
N LYS A 123 17.70 -7.91 5.20
CA LYS A 123 16.72 -7.35 4.27
C LYS A 123 17.25 -7.40 2.84
N ILE A 124 16.34 -7.49 1.87
CA ILE A 124 16.65 -7.43 0.45
C ILE A 124 16.85 -5.96 0.03
N ILE A 125 17.93 -5.71 -0.71
CA ILE A 125 18.32 -4.37 -1.19
C ILE A 125 18.50 -4.32 -2.71
N GLY A 126 18.49 -5.46 -3.40
CA GLY A 126 18.76 -5.51 -4.83
C GLY A 126 18.31 -6.84 -5.43
N PHE A 127 18.17 -6.86 -6.75
CA PHE A 127 17.75 -8.03 -7.50
C PHE A 127 18.68 -8.31 -8.68
N HIS A 128 18.76 -9.58 -9.05
CA HIS A 128 19.43 -10.06 -10.26
C HIS A 128 18.68 -11.29 -10.77
N GLY A 129 18.93 -11.70 -12.00
CA GLY A 129 18.23 -12.85 -12.56
C GLY A 129 18.41 -13.02 -14.05
N LEU A 130 17.59 -13.88 -14.64
CA LEU A 130 17.50 -14.07 -16.07
C LEU A 130 16.10 -13.72 -16.57
N VAL A 131 16.06 -13.02 -17.69
CA VAL A 131 14.82 -12.59 -18.33
C VAL A 131 14.93 -12.71 -19.84
N ASP A 132 13.85 -13.17 -20.48
CA ASP A 132 13.69 -13.13 -21.94
C ASP A 132 12.32 -12.51 -22.28
N SER A 133 11.42 -13.28 -22.90
CA SER A 133 10.02 -12.90 -23.04
C SER A 133 9.26 -12.88 -21.72
N HIS A 134 9.79 -13.56 -20.69
CA HIS A 134 9.23 -13.66 -19.33
C HIS A 134 10.38 -13.68 -18.31
N LEU A 135 10.04 -13.50 -17.04
CA LEU A 135 10.97 -13.67 -15.93
C LEU A 135 11.28 -15.16 -15.76
N ASN A 136 12.52 -15.55 -16.05
CA ASN A 136 12.94 -16.94 -15.98
C ASN A 136 13.45 -17.30 -14.59
N SER A 137 14.24 -16.43 -13.98
CA SER A 137 14.76 -16.64 -12.63
C SER A 137 14.97 -15.33 -11.89
N LEU A 138 14.99 -15.43 -10.56
CA LEU A 138 15.17 -14.29 -9.69
C LEU A 138 16.14 -14.63 -8.57
N GLY A 139 17.00 -13.69 -8.25
CA GLY A 139 17.96 -13.69 -7.17
C GLY A 139 17.98 -12.34 -6.48
N THR A 140 18.56 -12.30 -5.29
CA THR A 140 18.46 -11.15 -4.39
C THR A 140 19.82 -10.82 -3.78
N TYR A 141 19.98 -9.54 -3.45
CA TYR A 141 21.06 -9.04 -2.60
C TYR A 141 20.51 -8.68 -1.23
N PHE A 142 21.23 -9.09 -0.18
CA PHE A 142 20.86 -8.92 1.21
C PHE A 142 21.86 -8.04 1.95
N THR A 143 21.40 -7.29 2.94
CA THR A 143 22.25 -6.63 3.94
C THR A 143 21.71 -6.86 5.34
N PRO A 144 22.56 -6.90 6.39
CA PRO A 144 22.11 -6.97 7.77
C PRO A 144 21.09 -5.88 8.09
N ILE A 145 20.07 -6.23 8.86
CA ILE A 145 19.13 -5.25 9.42
C ILE A 145 19.91 -4.52 10.54
N SER A 146 20.41 -3.31 10.26
CA SER A 146 21.10 -2.51 11.28
C SER A 146 20.12 -2.16 12.41
N SER A 147 20.47 -2.52 13.65
CA SER A 147 19.72 -2.20 14.87
C SER A 147 19.77 -0.72 15.28
N SER A 148 20.32 0.15 14.42
CA SER A 148 20.56 1.57 14.70
C SER A 148 19.33 2.49 14.59
N SER A 149 18.11 1.95 14.60
CA SER A 149 16.87 2.72 14.80
C SER A 149 16.10 2.31 16.07
N SER A 150 16.75 1.56 16.97
CA SER A 150 16.21 1.27 18.30
C SER A 150 16.76 2.21 19.38
N SER A 151 16.69 3.53 19.14
CA SER A 151 16.62 4.49 20.24
C SER A 151 15.16 4.64 20.64
N SER A 152 14.77 3.86 21.63
CA SER A 152 13.57 4.06 22.43
C SER A 152 13.67 5.40 23.19
N SER A 153 13.33 6.48 22.52
CA SER A 153 12.58 7.55 23.19
C SER A 153 11.11 7.28 22.94
N SER A 154 10.33 7.24 24.01
CA SER A 154 8.87 7.18 24.00
C SER A 154 8.25 8.33 23.19
N SER A 155 8.21 8.17 21.88
CA SER A 155 7.43 8.97 20.95
C SER A 155 6.79 8.01 19.96
N SER A 156 5.48 8.18 19.78
CA SER A 156 4.57 7.48 18.89
C SER A 156 5.18 7.03 17.55
N PRO A 157 4.67 5.94 16.92
CA PRO A 157 5.16 5.47 15.63
C PRO A 157 5.12 6.58 14.58
N PRO A 158 6.04 6.60 13.59
CA PRO A 158 6.06 7.65 12.57
C PRO A 158 4.74 7.62 11.81
N LEU A 159 3.92 8.64 12.08
CA LEU A 159 2.65 8.93 11.43
C LEU A 159 2.94 9.51 10.06
N LYS A 160 2.45 8.85 9.00
CA LYS A 160 2.57 9.36 7.63
C LYS A 160 1.33 10.19 7.30
N LYS A 161 1.50 11.50 7.16
CA LYS A 161 0.46 12.40 6.63
C LYS A 161 0.45 12.26 5.10
N LEU A 162 -0.63 11.74 4.54
CA LEU A 162 -0.86 11.76 3.10
C LEU A 162 -1.47 13.10 2.71
N GLU A 163 -0.93 13.74 1.67
CA GLU A 163 -1.42 15.01 1.15
C GLU A 163 -2.89 14.93 0.74
N ALA A 164 -3.66 15.96 1.06
CA ALA A 164 -5.06 16.03 0.71
C ALA A 164 -5.24 16.10 -0.82
N GLN A 165 -6.15 15.29 -1.33
CA GLN A 165 -6.51 15.24 -2.75
C GLN A 165 -7.87 15.90 -2.96
N GLY A 166 -8.08 16.51 -4.13
CA GLY A 166 -9.27 17.30 -4.45
C GLY A 166 -8.96 18.78 -4.69
N GLY A 167 -9.92 19.64 -4.38
CA GLY A 167 -9.85 21.09 -4.62
C GLY A 167 -9.18 21.89 -3.50
N ASN A 168 -8.75 23.10 -3.85
CA ASN A 168 -8.11 24.04 -2.93
C ASN A 168 -9.12 24.83 -2.09
N GLY A 169 -9.97 24.14 -1.33
CA GLY A 169 -10.93 24.77 -0.40
C GLY A 169 -10.23 25.64 0.64
N ARG A 170 -10.85 26.79 0.98
CA ARG A 170 -10.27 27.82 1.85
C ARG A 170 -10.26 27.43 3.32
N GLU A 171 -11.34 26.82 3.78
CA GLU A 171 -11.53 26.39 5.16
C GLU A 171 -10.89 25.01 5.35
N LYS A 172 -9.69 24.99 5.95
CA LYS A 172 -8.94 23.77 6.23
C LYS A 172 -9.40 23.14 7.54
N PHE A 173 -9.41 21.82 7.60
CA PHE A 173 -9.59 21.05 8.82
C PHE A 173 -8.47 20.01 8.99
N ASP A 174 -8.18 19.65 10.23
CA ASP A 174 -7.21 18.63 10.59
C ASP A 174 -7.65 18.02 11.91
N ASP A 175 -8.18 16.79 11.87
CA ASP A 175 -8.64 16.11 13.09
C ASP A 175 -7.45 15.57 13.90
N GLY A 176 -6.26 15.52 13.32
CA GLY A 176 -5.11 14.87 13.92
C GLY A 176 -5.21 13.35 13.84
N THR A 177 -4.77 12.67 14.91
CA THR A 177 -4.52 11.23 14.92
C THR A 177 -5.12 10.56 16.14
N PHE A 178 -5.73 9.40 15.90
CA PHE A 178 -6.49 8.62 16.87
C PHE A 178 -6.12 7.14 16.80
N ASP A 179 -6.52 6.37 17.79
CA ASP A 179 -6.23 4.94 17.83
C ASP A 179 -7.06 4.20 16.79
N HIS A 180 -8.33 4.57 16.59
CA HIS A 180 -9.21 3.95 15.60
C HIS A 180 -10.21 4.94 14.99
N VAL A 181 -10.53 4.75 13.70
CA VAL A 181 -11.75 5.28 13.09
C VAL A 181 -12.82 4.21 13.26
N ARG A 182 -13.88 4.51 14.01
CA ARG A 182 -14.95 3.55 14.35
C ARG A 182 -16.16 3.66 13.46
N LYS A 183 -16.42 4.85 12.93
CA LYS A 183 -17.52 5.09 12.00
C LYS A 183 -17.25 6.29 11.13
N VAL A 184 -17.70 6.19 9.88
CA VAL A 184 -17.77 7.31 8.94
C VAL A 184 -19.24 7.54 8.60
N SER A 185 -19.73 8.76 8.77
CA SER A 185 -21.06 9.17 8.31
C SER A 185 -20.90 10.22 7.21
N VAL A 186 -21.44 9.97 6.02
CA VAL A 186 -21.30 10.85 4.85
C VAL A 186 -22.67 11.38 4.44
N GLY A 187 -22.78 12.70 4.30
CA GLY A 187 -23.98 13.40 3.85
C GLY A 187 -23.79 13.95 2.44
N GLN A 188 -24.70 13.60 1.54
CA GLN A 188 -24.68 14.06 0.16
C GLN A 188 -25.39 15.42 0.02
N GLY A 189 -24.91 16.26 -0.88
CA GLY A 189 -25.60 17.46 -1.36
C GLY A 189 -25.92 17.36 -2.85
N ASP A 190 -26.37 18.47 -3.45
CA ASP A 190 -26.84 18.50 -4.84
C ASP A 190 -25.77 18.15 -5.87
N SER A 191 -24.50 18.26 -5.51
CA SER A 191 -23.36 18.20 -6.44
C SER A 191 -22.25 17.25 -6.00
N GLY A 192 -22.30 16.70 -4.78
CA GLY A 192 -21.24 15.83 -4.26
C GLY A 192 -21.35 15.59 -2.76
N VAL A 193 -20.23 15.27 -2.12
CA VAL A 193 -20.15 15.09 -0.67
C VAL A 193 -20.23 16.46 0.00
N ALA A 194 -21.33 16.72 0.71
CA ALA A 194 -21.57 17.99 1.39
C ALA A 194 -21.10 17.98 2.84
N TYR A 195 -21.15 16.81 3.48
CA TYR A 195 -20.86 16.64 4.90
C TYR A 195 -20.14 15.32 5.15
N ILE A 196 -19.21 15.32 6.08
CA ILE A 196 -18.57 14.11 6.57
C ILE A 196 -18.36 14.21 8.07
N LYS A 197 -18.63 13.12 8.78
CA LYS A 197 -18.37 12.97 10.20
C LYS A 197 -17.59 11.69 10.44
N PHE A 198 -16.57 11.81 11.27
CA PHE A 198 -15.79 10.69 11.76
C PHE A 198 -16.04 10.51 13.26
N GLU A 199 -16.28 9.28 13.68
CA GLU A 199 -16.24 8.91 15.09
C GLU A 199 -14.95 8.13 15.33
N TYR A 200 -14.08 8.72 16.15
CA TYR A 200 -12.78 8.18 16.50
C TYR A 200 -12.78 7.57 17.89
N GLU A 201 -11.77 6.75 18.17
CA GLU A 201 -11.43 6.27 19.49
C GLU A 201 -9.98 6.62 19.82
N LYS A 202 -9.76 7.17 21.02
CA LYS A 202 -8.43 7.51 21.54
C LYS A 202 -8.39 7.28 23.05
N ASP A 203 -7.40 6.51 23.51
CA ASP A 203 -7.25 6.13 24.92
C ASP A 203 -8.54 5.52 25.51
N GLY A 204 -9.27 4.74 24.70
CA GLY A 204 -10.53 4.10 25.07
C GLY A 204 -11.76 5.03 25.15
N LYS A 205 -11.62 6.31 24.80
CA LYS A 205 -12.73 7.27 24.72
C LYS A 205 -13.14 7.50 23.27
N ARG A 206 -14.43 7.75 23.04
CA ARG A 206 -14.95 8.12 21.72
C ARG A 206 -15.08 9.64 21.60
N GLU A 207 -14.68 10.14 20.43
CA GLU A 207 -14.87 11.55 20.04
C GLU A 207 -15.32 11.64 18.59
N ALA A 208 -15.98 12.73 18.23
CA ALA A 208 -16.56 12.90 16.91
C ALA A 208 -16.19 14.25 16.32
N HIS A 209 -15.78 14.25 15.06
CA HIS A 209 -15.39 15.43 14.30
C HIS A 209 -16.24 15.46 13.03
N GLU A 210 -16.75 16.64 12.68
CA GLU A 210 -17.61 16.83 11.52
C GLU A 210 -17.19 18.04 10.70
N HIS A 211 -17.31 17.90 9.38
CA HIS A 211 -16.84 18.85 8.39
C HIS A 211 -17.87 18.99 7.27
N GLY A 212 -17.95 20.17 6.67
CA GLY A 212 -18.94 20.46 5.65
C GLY A 212 -20.32 20.85 6.23
N LYS A 213 -21.35 20.86 5.38
CA LYS A 213 -22.71 21.27 5.75
C LYS A 213 -23.69 20.10 5.63
N LYS A 214 -24.25 19.69 6.76
CA LYS A 214 -25.27 18.64 6.81
C LYS A 214 -26.52 19.08 6.06
N THR A 215 -27.01 18.22 5.16
CA THR A 215 -28.20 18.48 4.33
C THR A 215 -29.44 17.81 4.92
N LEU A 216 -30.61 18.12 4.36
CA LEU A 216 -31.88 17.49 4.75
C LEU A 216 -31.97 16.01 4.33
N LEU A 217 -31.05 15.53 3.48
CA LEU A 217 -31.00 14.14 3.01
C LEU A 217 -30.47 13.17 4.08
N GLY A 218 -29.93 13.69 5.19
CA GLY A 218 -29.34 12.87 6.24
C GLY A 218 -27.94 12.36 5.88
N THR A 219 -27.54 11.26 6.50
CA THR A 219 -26.20 10.66 6.33
C THR A 219 -26.30 9.16 6.15
N GLU A 220 -25.47 8.63 5.27
CA GLU A 220 -25.22 7.19 5.17
C GLU A 220 -23.99 6.85 6.01
N GLU A 221 -23.95 5.66 6.61
CA GLU A 221 -22.90 5.30 7.59
C GLU A 221 -22.10 4.07 7.16
N PHE A 222 -20.84 4.04 7.56
CA PHE A 222 -19.94 2.89 7.48
C PHE A 222 -19.32 2.65 8.85
N GLU A 223 -19.71 1.56 9.51
CA GLU A 223 -19.17 1.15 10.80
C GLU A 223 -17.96 0.23 10.63
N VAL A 224 -16.98 0.39 11.52
CA VAL A 224 -15.75 -0.40 11.54
C VAL A 224 -15.67 -1.17 12.85
N ASP A 225 -15.61 -2.49 12.74
CA ASP A 225 -15.58 -3.41 13.88
C ASP A 225 -14.38 -3.14 14.83
N GLN A 226 -14.49 -3.63 16.06
CA GLN A 226 -13.49 -3.38 17.09
C GLN A 226 -12.10 -3.91 16.71
N ASP A 227 -12.06 -5.07 16.06
CA ASP A 227 -10.88 -5.80 15.61
C ASP A 227 -10.55 -5.57 14.12
N ASP A 228 -11.19 -4.59 13.48
CA ASP A 228 -10.92 -4.16 12.11
C ASP A 228 -10.45 -2.70 12.08
N TYR A 229 -10.01 -2.25 10.90
CA TYR A 229 -9.59 -0.88 10.67
C TYR A 229 -9.58 -0.54 9.18
N ILE A 230 -9.72 0.75 8.85
CA ILE A 230 -9.66 1.23 7.47
C ILE A 230 -8.22 1.18 6.97
N THR A 231 -8.02 0.54 5.82
CA THR A 231 -6.72 0.38 5.14
C THR A 231 -6.57 1.29 3.93
N SER A 232 -7.68 1.61 3.27
CA SER A 232 -7.67 2.55 2.17
C SER A 232 -8.98 3.30 2.02
N MET A 233 -8.87 4.46 1.38
CA MET A 233 -9.99 5.28 0.95
C MET A 233 -9.76 5.68 -0.50
N LYS A 234 -10.67 5.26 -1.37
CA LYS A 234 -10.75 5.71 -2.75
C LYS A 234 -11.68 6.91 -2.81
N GLY A 235 -11.28 7.95 -3.53
CA GLY A 235 -12.11 9.13 -3.73
C GLY A 235 -12.16 9.55 -5.19
N TYR A 236 -13.20 10.32 -5.52
CA TYR A 236 -13.36 10.98 -6.80
C TYR A 236 -13.59 12.47 -6.57
N TYR A 237 -13.07 13.32 -7.44
CA TYR A 237 -13.29 14.76 -7.40
C TYR A 237 -13.37 15.36 -8.78
N GLU A 238 -14.11 16.46 -8.91
CA GLU A 238 -14.21 17.21 -10.15
C GLU A 238 -14.55 18.67 -9.92
N LYS A 239 -14.28 19.50 -10.92
CA LYS A 239 -14.70 20.90 -10.94
C LYS A 239 -16.06 21.03 -11.58
N LEU A 240 -17.09 21.31 -10.79
CA LEU A 240 -18.46 21.49 -11.27
C LEU A 240 -18.77 22.94 -11.63
N PHE A 241 -19.71 23.13 -12.55
CA PHE A 241 -20.17 24.46 -12.95
C PHE A 241 -20.77 25.20 -11.76
N GLY A 242 -20.24 26.39 -11.45
CA GLY A 242 -20.65 27.19 -10.29
C GLY A 242 -19.83 26.95 -9.01
N SER A 243 -18.97 25.92 -8.96
CA SER A 243 -18.03 25.72 -7.85
C SER A 243 -16.75 26.56 -8.03
N GLU A 244 -16.25 27.19 -6.95
CA GLU A 244 -14.98 27.94 -7.01
C GLU A 244 -13.78 27.02 -7.28
N THR A 245 -13.80 25.82 -6.69
CA THR A 245 -12.75 24.79 -6.79
C THR A 245 -13.37 23.40 -6.91
N GLU A 246 -12.56 22.40 -7.23
CA GLU A 246 -12.98 21.00 -7.27
C GLU A 246 -13.64 20.57 -5.95
N ILE A 247 -14.60 19.66 -6.06
CA ILE A 247 -15.30 19.09 -4.92
C ILE A 247 -15.18 17.57 -4.95
N ILE A 248 -15.20 16.95 -3.77
CA ILE A 248 -15.25 15.50 -3.63
C ILE A 248 -16.65 15.02 -4.03
N THR A 249 -16.72 14.18 -5.05
CA THR A 249 -17.98 13.64 -5.58
C THR A 249 -18.30 12.28 -4.99
N THR A 250 -17.28 11.50 -4.60
CA THR A 250 -17.46 10.17 -4.01
C THR A 250 -16.34 9.80 -3.06
N LEU A 251 -16.69 9.05 -2.01
CA LEU A 251 -15.77 8.34 -1.13
C LEU A 251 -16.16 6.86 -1.01
N ILE A 252 -15.15 5.99 -1.00
CA ILE A 252 -15.30 4.54 -0.79
C ILE A 252 -14.20 4.09 0.16
N PHE A 253 -14.57 3.40 1.24
CA PHE A 253 -13.63 2.92 2.25
C PHE A 253 -13.46 1.41 2.15
N LYS A 254 -12.24 0.94 2.40
CA LYS A 254 -11.93 -0.49 2.51
C LYS A 254 -11.23 -0.77 3.84
N THR A 255 -11.60 -1.86 4.50
CA THR A 255 -11.01 -2.29 5.77
C THR A 255 -9.95 -3.38 5.60
N PHE A 256 -9.25 -3.70 6.68
CA PHE A 256 -8.26 -4.76 6.74
C PHE A 256 -8.88 -6.14 6.50
N LYS A 257 -10.08 -6.39 7.02
CA LYS A 257 -10.84 -7.62 6.73
C LYS A 257 -11.40 -7.69 5.30
N GLY A 258 -11.15 -6.68 4.47
CA GLY A 258 -11.58 -6.63 3.07
C GLY A 258 -13.01 -6.14 2.85
N ILE A 259 -13.68 -5.66 3.90
CA ILE A 259 -15.02 -5.07 3.77
C ILE A 259 -14.89 -3.74 3.04
N THR A 260 -15.73 -3.52 2.02
CA THR A 260 -15.76 -2.28 1.24
C THR A 260 -17.12 -1.62 1.41
N SER A 261 -17.14 -0.32 1.70
CA SER A 261 -18.38 0.45 1.80
C SER A 261 -19.08 0.59 0.45
N GLN A 262 -20.37 0.93 0.47
CA GLN A 262 -21.01 1.54 -0.70
C GLN A 262 -20.29 2.84 -1.09
N PRO A 263 -20.38 3.28 -2.37
CA PRO A 263 -19.95 4.61 -2.74
C PRO A 263 -20.85 5.66 -2.08
N PHE A 264 -20.23 6.56 -1.32
CA PHE A 264 -20.92 7.71 -0.74
C PHE A 264 -20.88 8.86 -1.74
N GLY A 265 -21.97 9.05 -2.48
CA GLY A 265 -22.05 9.96 -3.63
C GLY A 265 -22.04 9.23 -4.98
N MET A 266 -21.84 9.98 -6.06
CA MET A 266 -21.79 9.44 -7.43
C MET A 266 -20.39 9.58 -8.03
N PRO A 267 -19.73 8.48 -8.44
CA PRO A 267 -18.36 8.55 -8.97
C PRO A 267 -18.32 9.41 -10.24
N SER A 268 -17.63 10.54 -10.17
CA SER A 268 -17.41 11.43 -11.32
C SER A 268 -16.10 12.21 -11.16
N GLY A 269 -15.42 12.42 -12.28
CA GLY A 269 -14.13 13.10 -12.34
C GLY A 269 -12.91 12.22 -12.11
N ASP A 270 -11.85 12.86 -11.59
CA ASP A 270 -10.54 12.24 -11.35
C ASP A 270 -10.55 11.39 -10.09
N MET A 271 -9.91 10.22 -10.17
CA MET A 271 -9.83 9.26 -9.08
C MET A 271 -8.51 9.39 -8.32
N PHE A 272 -8.57 9.29 -7.00
CA PHE A 272 -7.40 9.20 -6.13
C PHE A 272 -7.57 8.09 -5.09
N LEU A 273 -6.44 7.66 -4.52
CA LEU A 273 -6.38 6.61 -3.52
C LEU A 273 -5.47 7.01 -2.37
N LEU A 274 -5.99 6.95 -1.16
CA LEU A 274 -5.23 7.07 0.09
C LEU A 274 -5.06 5.67 0.67
N GLU A 275 -3.83 5.18 0.74
CA GLU A 275 -3.51 3.83 1.23
C GLU A 275 -2.07 3.76 1.77
N GLY A 276 -1.71 2.60 2.33
CA GLY A 276 -0.36 2.33 2.82
C GLY A 276 -0.26 2.05 4.31
N GLY A 277 -1.38 1.77 4.98
CA GLY A 277 -1.42 1.36 6.38
C GLY A 277 -2.78 1.59 7.02
N LYS A 278 -2.84 1.56 8.36
CA LYS A 278 -4.07 1.84 9.10
C LYS A 278 -4.34 3.34 9.07
N ILE A 279 -5.48 3.75 8.52
CA ILE A 279 -5.92 5.14 8.57
C ILE A 279 -6.37 5.47 10.00
N THR A 280 -5.80 6.52 10.58
CA THR A 280 -5.98 6.91 11.98
C THR A 280 -6.57 8.30 12.18
N GLY A 281 -6.85 9.01 11.09
CA GLY A 281 -7.41 10.35 11.16
C GLY A 281 -7.42 11.00 9.79
N PHE A 282 -8.17 12.08 9.66
CA PHE A 282 -8.36 12.77 8.40
C PHE A 282 -8.07 14.27 8.54
N HIS A 283 -7.65 14.87 7.44
CA HIS A 283 -7.48 16.32 7.29
C HIS A 283 -7.92 16.71 5.88
N GLY A 284 -8.12 17.99 5.62
CA GLY A 284 -8.59 18.41 4.30
C GLY A 284 -9.13 19.83 4.31
N SER A 285 -10.14 20.06 3.46
CA SER A 285 -10.84 21.34 3.43
C SER A 285 -12.30 21.19 3.05
N SER A 286 -13.16 21.95 3.72
CA SER A 286 -14.61 21.91 3.50
C SER A 286 -15.25 23.26 3.80
N SER A 287 -16.29 23.63 3.05
CA SER A 287 -17.20 24.74 3.34
C SER A 287 -18.63 24.21 3.47
N ASP A 288 -19.52 24.61 2.56
CA ASP A 288 -20.80 23.96 2.28
C ASP A 288 -20.66 22.59 1.60
N VAL A 289 -19.48 22.29 1.05
CA VAL A 289 -19.11 21.00 0.46
C VAL A 289 -17.72 20.55 0.89
N LEU A 290 -17.42 19.27 0.73
CA LEU A 290 -16.06 18.73 0.93
C LEU A 290 -15.23 18.99 -0.33
N HIS A 291 -14.17 19.78 -0.21
CA HIS A 291 -13.30 20.12 -1.33
C HIS A 291 -12.13 19.16 -1.48
N SER A 292 -11.45 18.86 -0.37
CA SER A 292 -10.31 17.95 -0.36
C SER A 292 -10.27 17.12 0.90
N ILE A 293 -9.64 15.95 0.80
CA ILE A 293 -9.43 15.05 1.92
C ILE A 293 -8.08 14.33 1.81
N GLY A 294 -7.38 14.27 2.92
CA GLY A 294 -6.14 13.55 3.15
C GLY A 294 -6.27 12.70 4.41
N ALA A 295 -5.29 11.85 4.66
CA ALA A 295 -5.36 10.88 5.76
C ALA A 295 -4.03 10.83 6.51
N TYR A 296 -4.12 10.57 7.81
CA TYR A 296 -2.99 10.10 8.61
C TYR A 296 -2.97 8.59 8.60
N ILE A 297 -1.80 8.04 8.34
CA ILE A 297 -1.57 6.61 8.36
C ILE A 297 -0.65 6.29 9.53
N SER A 298 -1.14 5.42 10.42
CA SER A 298 -0.29 4.71 11.37
C SER A 298 0.18 3.41 10.73
N HIS A 299 1.47 3.16 10.87
CA HIS A 299 2.01 1.84 10.63
C HIS A 299 1.75 1.02 11.89
N SER A 300 0.60 0.35 11.98
CA SER A 300 0.36 -0.56 13.10
C SER A 300 1.37 -1.70 13.00
N ALA A 301 2.16 -1.90 14.06
CA ALA A 301 2.71 -3.22 14.33
C ALA A 301 1.51 -4.11 14.61
N SER A 302 1.23 -5.08 13.75
CA SER A 302 0.19 -6.08 14.01
C SER A 302 0.39 -6.67 15.41
N PRO A 303 -0.69 -7.03 16.14
CA PRO A 303 -0.55 -7.62 17.46
C PRO A 303 0.39 -8.83 17.37
N LYS A 304 1.36 -8.92 18.29
CA LYS A 304 2.16 -10.14 18.44
C LYS A 304 1.19 -11.30 18.63
N MET A 305 0.97 -12.07 17.57
CA MET A 305 0.43 -13.40 17.72
C MET A 305 1.42 -14.16 18.61
N LEU A 306 1.01 -14.44 19.85
CA LEU A 306 1.70 -15.37 20.72
C LEU A 306 1.79 -16.69 19.97
N ARG A 307 2.95 -16.96 19.36
CA ARG A 307 3.22 -18.26 18.75
C ARG A 307 3.24 -19.28 19.87
N GLY A 308 2.30 -20.22 19.84
CA GLY A 308 2.32 -21.41 20.67
C GLY A 308 3.63 -22.18 20.46
N ASN A 309 4.17 -22.69 21.57
CA ASN A 309 5.38 -23.49 21.60
C ASN A 309 5.23 -24.75 20.75
N TRP A 310 6.18 -25.01 19.86
CA TRP A 310 6.37 -26.33 19.26
C TRP A 310 7.38 -27.11 20.10
N ILE A 311 6.99 -28.31 20.52
CA ILE A 311 7.87 -29.31 21.15
C ILE A 311 8.75 -29.92 20.05
N GLN A 312 9.98 -30.24 20.47
CA GLN A 312 11.16 -30.66 19.72
C GLN A 312 10.99 -31.93 18.90
#